data_AF-A0A7C9DAX9-F1
#
_entry.id   AF-A0A7C9DAX9-F1
#
_cell.length_a   1.000
_cell.length_b   1.000
_cell.length_c   1.000
_cell.angle_alpha   90.00
_cell.angle_beta   90.00
_cell.angle_gamma   90.00
#
_symmetry.space_group_name_H-M   'P 1'
#
loop_
_entity.id
_entity.type
_entity.pdbx_description
1 polymer ?
#
loop_
_entity_poly.entity_id
_entity_poly.type
_entity_poly.pdbx_seq_one_letter_code
_entity_poly.pdbx_strand_id
1 'polypeptide(L)'
;MNLLRAKSIEKRWGLNLAELARIWKGGCIIRAVFLERIKRAYQRNPNLASLVQRHVAWRRVVGLAISAGISTPGMCASLAYFDTYRRARLPANLVQAQRDYFGAHTYERIDLPGSFHTDWSKLARKNSNRTEAALH
;
A
#
# COMPACT_ATOMS: atom_id res chain seq x y z
N MET A 1 1.30 14.03 -2.79
CA MET A 1 -0.09 14.56 -2.88
C MET A 1 -1.08 13.82 -1.98
N ASN A 2 -1.06 12.48 -1.90
CA ASN A 2 -2.00 11.71 -1.07
C ASN A 2 -1.98 12.10 0.43
N LEU A 3 -0.80 12.34 1.01
CA LEU A 3 -0.68 12.83 2.39
C LEU A 3 -1.35 14.19 2.60
N LEU A 4 -1.15 15.15 1.68
CA LEU A 4 -1.77 16.47 1.75
C LEU A 4 -3.29 16.39 1.61
N ARG A 5 -3.79 15.50 0.73
CA ARG A 5 -5.23 15.23 0.61
C ARG A 5 -5.79 14.69 1.93
N ALA A 6 -5.18 13.65 2.49
CA ALA A 6 -5.63 13.05 3.74
C ALA A 6 -5.68 14.10 4.87
N LYS A 7 -4.63 14.94 4.99
CA LYS A 7 -4.61 15.99 6.00
C LYS A 7 -5.63 17.09 5.75
N SER A 8 -5.84 17.46 4.49
CA SER A 8 -6.87 18.44 4.10
C SER A 8 -8.27 17.95 4.46
N ILE A 9 -8.54 16.65 4.37
CA ILE A 9 -9.84 16.07 4.76
C ILE A 9 -9.97 16.09 6.28
N GLU A 10 -8.97 15.56 7.00
CA GLU A 10 -8.94 15.54 8.47
C GLU A 10 -9.14 16.94 9.07
N LYS A 11 -8.43 17.93 8.53
CA LYS A 11 -8.45 19.32 9.03
C LYS A 11 -9.45 20.23 8.33
N ARG A 12 -10.21 19.70 7.35
CA ARG A 12 -11.18 20.46 6.55
C ARG A 12 -10.62 21.72 5.89
N TRP A 13 -9.37 21.66 5.43
CA TRP A 13 -8.68 22.82 4.83
C TRP A 13 -9.12 23.16 3.40
N GLY A 14 -9.84 22.27 2.72
CA GLY A 14 -10.27 22.50 1.34
C GLY A 14 -9.10 22.74 0.36
N LEU A 15 -7.94 22.07 0.55
CA LEU A 15 -6.75 22.31 -0.25
C LEU A 15 -7.00 22.03 -1.74
N ASN A 16 -6.66 23.01 -2.59
CA ASN A 16 -6.62 22.83 -4.04
C ASN A 16 -5.27 22.24 -4.47
N LEU A 17 -5.24 20.94 -4.74
CA LEU A 17 -4.00 20.22 -5.11
C LEU A 17 -3.41 20.67 -6.46
N ALA A 18 -4.23 21.14 -7.39
CA ALA A 18 -3.75 21.68 -8.65
C ALA A 18 -3.02 23.01 -8.44
N GLU A 19 -3.55 23.85 -7.56
CA GLU A 19 -2.96 25.14 -7.22
C GLU A 19 -1.66 25.00 -6.42
N LEU A 20 -1.60 24.03 -5.49
CA LEU A 20 -0.35 23.68 -4.81
C LEU A 20 0.75 23.28 -5.81
N ALA A 21 0.41 22.43 -6.79
CA ALA A 21 1.37 22.04 -7.83
C ALA A 21 1.82 23.22 -8.71
N ARG A 22 0.94 24.21 -8.94
CA ARG A 22 1.27 25.44 -9.67
C ARG A 22 2.26 26.30 -8.90
N ILE A 23 2.03 26.50 -7.59
CA ILE A 23 2.89 27.32 -6.72
C ILE A 23 4.31 26.73 -6.69
N TRP A 24 4.46 25.41 -6.57
CA TRP A 24 5.77 24.76 -6.60
C TRP A 24 6.48 24.82 -7.96
N LYS A 25 5.84 25.30 -9.01
CA LYS A 25 6.51 25.50 -10.29
C LYS A 25 7.47 26.70 -10.27
N GLY A 26 7.26 27.67 -9.37
CA GLY A 26 8.07 28.88 -9.26
C GLY A 26 8.81 28.96 -7.92
N GLY A 27 10.08 29.37 -7.95
CA GLY A 27 10.84 29.77 -6.74
C GLY A 27 11.34 28.64 -5.83
N CYS A 28 10.66 27.49 -5.74
CA CYS A 28 11.10 26.42 -4.84
C CYS A 28 12.19 25.50 -5.45
N ILE A 29 12.85 24.73 -4.59
CA ILE A 29 13.96 23.82 -4.96
C ILE A 29 13.48 22.69 -5.88
N ILE A 30 12.26 22.19 -5.68
CA ILE A 30 11.70 21.04 -6.43
C ILE A 30 11.09 21.41 -7.79
N ARG A 31 11.28 22.65 -8.24
CA ARG A 31 10.71 23.16 -9.50
C ARG A 31 11.13 22.30 -10.69
N ALA A 32 10.18 21.86 -11.50
CA ALA A 32 10.44 21.05 -12.69
C ALA A 32 9.26 21.12 -13.68
N VAL A 33 9.54 20.87 -14.97
CA VAL A 33 8.50 20.71 -16.02
C VAL A 33 7.49 19.62 -15.62
N PHE A 34 7.94 18.61 -14.87
CA PHE A 34 7.09 17.55 -14.32
C PHE A 34 5.90 18.07 -13.49
N LEU A 35 6.04 19.19 -12.77
CA LEU A 35 4.95 19.74 -11.96
C LEU A 35 3.77 20.23 -12.80
N GLU A 36 3.98 20.65 -14.04
CA GLU A 36 2.88 21.00 -14.94
C GLU A 36 2.02 19.77 -15.28
N ARG A 37 2.62 18.58 -15.39
CA ARG A 37 1.88 17.33 -15.60
C ARG A 37 1.02 16.99 -14.39
N ILE A 38 1.55 17.19 -13.18
CA ILE A 38 0.82 16.99 -11.92
C ILE A 38 -0.37 17.96 -11.83
N LYS A 39 -0.12 19.26 -12.07
CA LYS A 39 -1.17 20.28 -12.10
C LYS A 39 -2.28 19.88 -13.07
N ARG A 40 -1.95 19.56 -14.33
CA ARG A 40 -2.93 19.15 -15.36
C ARG A 40 -3.70 17.88 -14.97
N ALA A 41 -3.08 16.95 -14.24
CA ALA A 41 -3.78 15.76 -13.76
C ALA A 41 -4.87 16.12 -12.73
N TYR A 42 -4.56 16.99 -11.77
CA TYR A 42 -5.55 17.42 -10.76
C TYR A 42 -6.55 18.45 -11.27
N GLN A 43 -6.23 19.24 -12.29
CA GLN A 43 -7.22 20.09 -12.97
C GLN A 43 -8.28 19.24 -13.69
N ARG A 44 -7.86 18.14 -14.34
CA ARG A 44 -8.78 17.20 -15.01
C ARG A 44 -9.61 16.39 -14.02
N ASN A 45 -9.00 15.95 -12.92
CA ASN A 45 -9.71 15.22 -11.87
C ASN A 45 -9.19 15.66 -10.49
N PRO A 46 -9.89 16.57 -9.79
CA PRO A 46 -9.53 16.99 -8.44
C PRO A 46 -9.51 15.85 -7.42
N ASN A 47 -10.29 14.78 -7.67
CA ASN A 47 -10.43 13.60 -6.82
C ASN A 47 -9.50 12.44 -7.22
N LEU A 48 -8.50 12.69 -8.08
CA LEU A 48 -7.56 11.67 -8.50
C LEU A 48 -6.86 11.00 -7.30
N ALA A 49 -7.03 9.68 -7.18
CA ALA A 49 -6.52 8.89 -6.06
C ALA A 49 -4.99 8.66 -6.12
N SER A 50 -4.42 8.56 -7.33
CA SER A 50 -2.98 8.35 -7.52
C SER A 50 -2.48 8.85 -8.88
N LEU A 51 -1.21 9.25 -8.92
CA LEU A 51 -0.49 9.69 -10.12
C LEU A 51 0.45 8.61 -10.70
N VAL A 52 0.56 7.45 -10.05
CA VAL A 52 1.60 6.47 -10.37
C VAL A 52 1.24 5.67 -11.62
N GLN A 53 2.19 5.55 -12.56
CA GLN A 53 2.06 4.75 -13.78
C GLN A 53 3.08 3.61 -13.82
N ARG A 54 2.75 2.54 -14.57
CA ARG A 54 3.57 1.33 -14.69
C ARG A 54 4.84 1.58 -15.48
N HIS A 55 5.97 1.01 -15.03
CA HIS A 55 7.17 0.91 -15.85
C HIS A 55 7.89 -0.43 -15.64
N VAL A 56 7.96 -1.26 -16.70
CA VAL A 56 8.64 -2.58 -16.67
C VAL A 56 10.15 -2.40 -16.55
N ALA A 57 10.72 -1.42 -17.27
CA ALA A 57 12.16 -1.14 -17.23
C ALA A 57 12.68 -0.82 -15.82
N TRP A 58 11.84 -0.23 -14.96
CA TRP A 58 12.23 0.09 -13.59
C TRP A 58 12.53 -1.16 -12.75
N ARG A 59 11.76 -2.24 -12.94
CA ARG A 59 12.02 -3.53 -12.25
C ARG A 59 13.35 -4.12 -12.67
N ARG A 60 13.68 -4.03 -13.96
CA ARG A 60 14.97 -4.51 -14.48
C ARG A 60 16.14 -3.77 -13.85
N VAL A 61 16.05 -2.43 -13.76
CA VAL A 61 17.09 -1.60 -13.13
C VAL A 61 17.26 -1.94 -11.64
N VAL A 62 16.16 -2.03 -10.89
CA VAL A 62 16.20 -2.39 -9.47
C VAL A 62 16.78 -3.79 -9.27
N GLY A 63 16.36 -4.78 -10.07
CA GLY A 63 16.89 -6.14 -9.98
C GLY A 63 18.38 -6.24 -10.29
N LEU A 64 18.85 -5.51 -11.31
CA LEU A 64 20.28 -5.43 -11.62
C LEU A 64 21.08 -4.76 -10.50
N ALA A 65 20.59 -3.65 -9.95
CA ALA A 65 21.26 -2.95 -8.85
C ALA A 65 21.43 -3.87 -7.63
N ILE A 66 20.36 -4.57 -7.24
CA ILE A 66 20.41 -5.54 -6.13
C ILE A 66 21.42 -6.66 -6.42
N SER A 67 21.38 -7.24 -7.63
CA SER A 67 22.28 -8.33 -8.02
C SER A 67 23.75 -7.90 -8.05
N ALA A 68 24.01 -6.62 -8.33
CA ALA A 68 25.34 -6.01 -8.33
C ALA A 68 25.78 -5.48 -6.95
N GLY A 69 24.96 -5.65 -5.89
CA GLY A 69 25.27 -5.10 -4.57
C GLY A 69 25.18 -3.56 -4.47
N ILE A 70 24.50 -2.91 -5.42
CA ILE A 70 24.34 -1.46 -5.46
C ILE A 70 23.07 -1.05 -4.70
N SER A 71 23.24 -0.27 -3.64
CA SER A 71 22.14 0.22 -2.81
C SER A 71 21.26 1.22 -3.57
N THR A 72 19.94 0.95 -3.64
CA THR A 72 18.95 1.80 -4.33
C THR A 72 17.67 2.01 -3.51
N PRO A 73 17.77 2.49 -2.25
CA PRO A 73 16.67 2.46 -1.29
C PRO A 73 15.42 3.21 -1.75
N GLY A 74 15.58 4.40 -2.37
CA GLY A 74 14.45 5.18 -2.88
C GLY A 74 13.73 4.50 -4.04
N MET A 75 14.47 3.83 -4.93
CA MET A 75 13.88 3.09 -6.06
C MET A 75 13.15 1.84 -5.57
N CYS A 76 13.78 1.07 -4.67
CA CYS A 76 13.18 -0.12 -4.06
C CYS A 76 11.89 0.23 -3.32
N ALA A 77 11.92 1.24 -2.44
CA ALA A 77 10.75 1.65 -1.66
C ALA A 77 9.62 2.15 -2.55
N SER A 78 9.93 2.94 -3.58
CA SER A 78 8.90 3.47 -4.49
C SER A 78 8.28 2.38 -5.37
N LEU A 79 9.07 1.38 -5.80
CA LEU A 79 8.56 0.21 -6.52
C LEU A 79 7.69 -0.67 -5.61
N ALA A 80 8.12 -0.92 -4.38
CA ALA A 80 7.36 -1.68 -3.39
C ALA A 80 6.03 -0.99 -3.03
N TYR A 81 6.04 0.34 -2.89
CA TYR A 81 4.82 1.14 -2.71
C TYR A 81 3.87 0.98 -3.91
N PHE A 82 4.39 1.10 -5.13
CA PHE A 82 3.58 0.92 -6.33
C PHE A 82 2.95 -0.47 -6.41
N ASP A 83 3.73 -1.52 -6.15
CA ASP A 83 3.26 -2.90 -6.18
C ASP A 83 2.24 -3.19 -5.08
N THR A 84 2.41 -2.60 -3.89
CA THR A 84 1.44 -2.67 -2.80
C THR A 84 0.15 -1.95 -3.17
N TYR A 85 0.24 -0.72 -3.67
CA TYR A 85 -0.91 0.14 -3.93
C TYR A 85 -1.84 -0.39 -5.03
N ARG A 86 -1.29 -1.10 -6.02
CA ARG A 86 -2.08 -1.64 -7.15
C ARG A 86 -2.72 -3.01 -6.88
N ARG A 87 -2.45 -3.64 -5.73
CA ARG A 87 -2.97 -4.98 -5.40
C ARG A 87 -4.26 -4.84 -4.59
N ALA A 88 -5.33 -5.48 -5.05
CA ALA A 88 -6.59 -5.55 -4.30
C ALA A 88 -6.47 -6.45 -3.04
N ARG A 89 -5.57 -7.44 -3.07
CA ARG A 89 -5.29 -8.33 -1.94
C ARG A 89 -3.80 -8.33 -1.64
N LEU A 90 -3.48 -8.10 -0.36
CA LEU A 90 -2.13 -8.09 0.19
C LEU A 90 -2.01 -9.22 1.22
N PRO A 91 -0.79 -9.69 1.52
CA PRO A 91 -0.54 -10.70 2.56
C PRO A 91 -0.82 -10.21 4.00
N ALA A 92 -1.48 -9.06 4.16
CA ALA A 92 -1.88 -8.51 5.45
C ALA A 92 -2.87 -9.42 6.21
N ASN A 93 -3.54 -10.35 5.53
CA ASN A 93 -4.36 -11.38 6.15
C ASN A 93 -3.55 -12.28 7.09
N LEU A 94 -2.29 -12.59 6.76
CA LEU A 94 -1.41 -13.36 7.64
C LEU A 94 -1.06 -12.57 8.90
N VAL A 95 -0.83 -11.26 8.77
CA VAL A 95 -0.60 -10.39 9.94
C VAL A 95 -1.82 -10.33 10.84
N GLN A 96 -3.04 -10.25 10.27
CA GLN A 96 -4.28 -10.32 11.06
C GLN A 96 -4.42 -11.66 11.78
N ALA A 97 -4.14 -12.78 11.10
CA ALA A 97 -4.13 -14.10 11.73
C ALA A 97 -3.11 -14.20 12.88
N GLN A 98 -1.90 -13.68 12.70
CA GLN A 98 -0.87 -13.65 13.75
C GLN A 98 -1.30 -12.81 14.95
N ARG A 99 -1.88 -11.63 14.73
CA ARG A 99 -2.39 -10.77 15.81
C ARG A 99 -3.52 -11.44 16.58
N ASP A 100 -4.43 -12.12 15.89
CA ASP A 100 -5.49 -12.87 16.55
C ASP A 100 -4.95 -14.09 17.32
N TYR A 101 -3.97 -14.80 16.75
CA TYR A 101 -3.30 -15.95 17.38
C TYR A 101 -2.64 -15.59 18.71
N PHE A 102 -1.79 -14.56 18.72
CA PHE A 102 -0.98 -14.23 19.90
C PHE A 102 -1.70 -13.32 20.91
N GLY A 103 -2.71 -12.56 20.47
CA GLY A 103 -3.27 -11.48 21.28
C GLY A 103 -4.78 -11.34 21.23
N ALA A 104 -5.51 -12.30 20.66
CA ALA A 104 -6.98 -12.27 20.54
C ALA A 104 -7.50 -10.95 19.95
N HIS A 105 -6.72 -10.34 19.04
CA HIS A 105 -7.02 -9.03 18.46
C HIS A 105 -8.19 -9.04 17.47
N THR A 106 -8.78 -10.21 17.18
CA THR A 106 -9.82 -10.43 16.19
C THR A 106 -9.39 -10.06 14.75
N TYR A 107 -10.20 -10.44 13.76
CA TYR A 107 -10.02 -10.07 12.37
C TYR A 107 -11.36 -10.03 11.62
N GLU A 108 -11.38 -9.32 10.48
CA GLU A 108 -12.54 -9.27 9.58
C GLU A 108 -12.42 -10.33 8.48
N ARG A 109 -13.57 -10.73 7.95
CA ARG A 109 -13.66 -11.70 6.85
C ARG A 109 -14.18 -11.04 5.58
N ILE A 110 -13.86 -11.65 4.45
CA ILE A 110 -14.30 -11.17 3.13
C ILE A 110 -15.67 -11.72 2.72
N ASP A 111 -16.14 -12.77 3.38
CA ASP A 111 -17.39 -13.47 3.08
C ASP A 111 -18.51 -13.15 4.06
N LEU A 112 -18.17 -12.64 5.25
CA LEU A 112 -19.14 -12.29 6.29
C LEU A 112 -18.74 -10.98 6.98
N PRO A 113 -19.69 -10.05 7.19
CA PRO A 113 -19.44 -8.85 7.97
C PRO A 113 -19.28 -9.19 9.46
N GLY A 114 -18.46 -8.42 10.16
CA GLY A 114 -18.25 -8.55 11.60
C GLY A 114 -16.79 -8.81 11.98
N SER A 115 -16.57 -8.99 13.27
CA SER A 115 -15.26 -9.27 13.86
C SER A 115 -15.22 -10.69 14.42
N PHE A 116 -14.16 -11.42 14.10
CA PHE A 116 -14.04 -12.84 14.38
C PHE A 116 -12.78 -13.12 15.19
N HIS A 117 -12.90 -14.00 16.18
CA HIS A 117 -11.76 -14.59 16.89
C HIS A 117 -11.70 -16.08 16.59
N THR A 118 -10.50 -16.60 16.36
CA THR A 118 -10.28 -18.04 16.21
C THR A 118 -9.47 -18.57 17.38
N ASP A 119 -9.91 -19.66 18.01
CA ASP A 119 -9.06 -20.44 18.90
C ASP A 119 -8.14 -21.33 18.06
N TRP A 120 -6.99 -20.78 17.70
CA TRP A 120 -6.02 -21.41 16.80
C TRP A 120 -5.36 -22.65 17.42
N SER A 121 -5.17 -22.67 18.73
CA SER A 121 -4.59 -23.81 19.45
C SER A 121 -5.54 -25.01 19.41
N LYS A 122 -6.82 -24.77 19.67
CA LYS A 122 -7.85 -25.80 19.55
C LYS A 122 -8.01 -26.30 18.12
N LEU A 123 -7.96 -25.39 17.14
CA LEU A 123 -8.04 -25.76 15.73
C LEU A 123 -6.87 -26.67 15.30
N ALA A 124 -5.64 -26.34 15.72
CA ALA A 124 -4.45 -27.13 15.42
C ALA A 124 -4.57 -28.57 15.97
N ARG A 125 -5.00 -28.73 17.24
CA ARG A 125 -5.21 -30.05 17.86
C ARG A 125 -6.32 -30.87 17.18
N LYS A 126 -7.39 -30.21 16.71
CA LYS A 126 -8.45 -30.90 15.98
C LYS A 126 -7.97 -31.46 14.64
N ASN A 127 -7.06 -30.75 13.98
CA ASN A 127 -6.50 -31.17 12.70
C ASN A 127 -5.50 -32.32 12.84
N SER A 128 -4.67 -32.35 13.90
CA SER A 128 -3.78 -33.49 14.17
C SER A 128 -4.57 -34.79 14.34
N ASN A 129 -5.61 -34.76 15.18
CA ASN A 129 -6.40 -35.95 15.48
C ASN A 129 -7.19 -36.46 14.26
N ARG A 130 -7.61 -35.57 13.34
CA ARG A 130 -8.24 -35.96 12.07
C ARG A 130 -7.26 -36.61 11.10
N THR A 131 -6.01 -36.18 11.12
CA THR A 131 -4.98 -36.73 10.23
C THR A 131 -4.59 -38.13 10.70
N GLU A 132 -4.47 -38.35 12.02
CA GLU A 132 -4.25 -39.68 12.61
C GLU A 132 -5.43 -40.63 12.33
N ALA A 133 -6.66 -40.17 12.46
CA ALA A 133 -7.85 -40.99 12.19
C ALA A 133 -8.06 -41.32 10.70
N ALA A 134 -7.42 -40.60 9.76
CA ALA A 134 -7.49 -40.87 8.32
C ALA A 134 -6.39 -41.83 7.83
N LEU A 135 -5.43 -42.19 8.70
CA LEU A 135 -4.33 -43.12 8.44
C LEU A 135 -4.62 -44.54 8.99
N HIS A 136 -5.80 -44.76 9.55
CA HIS A 136 -6.33 -46.04 10.02
C HIS A 136 -7.64 -46.38 9.29
#